data_AF-A0A6L8H5Y4-F1
#
_entry.id   AF-A0A6L8H5Y4-F1
#
_cell.length_a   1.000
_cell.length_b   1.000
_cell.length_c   1.000
_cell.angle_alpha   90.00
_cell.angle_beta   90.00
_cell.angle_gamma   90.00
#
_symmetry.space_group_name_H-M   'P 1'
#
loop_
_entity.id
_entity.type
_entity.pdbx_description
1 polymer ?
#
loop_
_entity_poly.entity_id
_entity_poly.type
_entity_poly.pdbx_seq_one_letter_code
_entity_poly.pdbx_strand_id
1 'polypeptide(L)'
;MDGHGQLFEIGVSFRYAQEHDWVMTAITGFLSAYFMEDPAFRLKRHLHELETGMYVWICEAPGEKFMRRLFKRLQVDIPPFELYRRDSDADGPTRHVIDLPSPPAEQEEDP
;
A
#
# COMPACT_ATOMS: atom_id res chain seq x y z
N MET A 1 -5.55 18.12 22.89
CA MET A 1 -5.16 18.11 21.46
C MET A 1 -5.46 16.72 20.95
N ASP A 2 -6.67 16.53 20.44
CA ASP A 2 -7.12 15.23 19.95
C ASP A 2 -6.38 14.92 18.64
N GLY A 3 -5.32 14.12 18.77
CA GLY A 3 -4.47 13.70 17.66
C GLY A 3 -5.19 12.66 16.81
N HIS A 4 -6.14 13.10 15.99
CA HIS A 4 -6.81 12.22 15.04
C HIS A 4 -5.84 11.91 13.88
N GLY A 5 -5.32 10.69 13.86
CA GLY A 5 -4.61 10.17 12.69
C GLY A 5 -5.53 10.21 11.46
N GLN A 6 -4.96 10.51 10.29
CA GLN A 6 -5.66 10.46 9.02
C GLN A 6 -5.82 9.01 8.58
N LEU A 7 -6.97 8.66 8.02
CA LEU A 7 -7.21 7.33 7.47
C LEU A 7 -6.57 7.17 6.09
N PHE A 8 -5.84 6.07 5.92
CA PHE A 8 -5.21 5.66 4.67
C PHE A 8 -5.58 4.22 4.36
N GLU A 9 -5.66 3.92 3.07
CA GLU A 9 -5.76 2.56 2.58
C GLU A 9 -4.46 2.18 1.87
N ILE A 10 -3.96 0.99 2.18
CA ILE A 10 -2.89 0.33 1.44
C ILE A 10 -3.55 -0.79 0.66
N GLY A 11 -3.61 -0.66 -0.66
CA GLY A 11 -4.14 -1.68 -1.57
C GLY A 11 -3.01 -2.45 -2.23
N VAL A 12 -3.19 -3.75 -2.45
CA VAL A 12 -2.32 -4.58 -3.30
C VAL A 12 -3.15 -5.10 -4.46
N SER A 13 -2.73 -4.78 -5.68
CA SER A 13 -3.43 -5.24 -6.87
C SER A 13 -3.48 -6.77 -6.95
N PHE A 14 -4.51 -7.28 -7.61
CA PHE A 14 -4.64 -8.71 -7.87
C PHE A 14 -3.42 -9.28 -8.62
N ARG A 15 -2.94 -8.58 -9.66
CA ARG A 15 -1.80 -9.03 -10.47
C ARG A 15 -0.50 -9.13 -9.66
N TYR A 16 -0.25 -8.16 -8.77
CA TYR A 16 0.93 -8.18 -7.92
C TYR A 16 0.87 -9.29 -6.86
N ALA A 17 -0.31 -9.51 -6.27
CA ALA A 17 -0.53 -10.62 -5.35
C ALA A 17 -0.37 -12.00 -6.02
N GLN A 18 -0.82 -12.14 -7.28
CA GLN A 18 -0.66 -13.39 -8.04
C GLN A 18 0.79 -13.66 -8.48
N GLU A 19 1.53 -12.62 -8.87
CA GLU A 19 2.95 -12.79 -9.24
C GLU A 19 3.82 -13.12 -8.01
N HIS A 20 3.40 -12.64 -6.84
CA HIS A 20 4.15 -12.73 -5.60
C HIS A 20 3.27 -13.24 -4.45
N ASP A 21 2.88 -14.52 -4.49
CA ASP A 21 1.93 -15.15 -3.56
C ASP A 21 2.25 -14.93 -2.06
N TRP A 22 3.51 -14.73 -1.70
CA TRP A 22 3.95 -14.51 -0.32
C TRP A 22 3.81 -13.06 0.17
N VAL A 23 3.59 -12.11 -0.74
CA VAL A 23 3.68 -10.67 -0.44
C VAL A 23 2.60 -10.20 0.52
N MET A 24 1.44 -10.85 0.48
CA MET A 24 0.32 -10.59 1.38
C MET A 24 0.67 -10.86 2.84
N THR A 25 1.35 -11.97 3.10
CA THR A 25 1.84 -12.34 4.43
C THR A 25 2.94 -11.40 4.88
N ALA A 26 3.88 -11.06 3.99
CA ALA A 26 4.97 -10.14 4.31
C ALA A 26 4.48 -8.73 4.65
N ILE A 27 3.57 -8.16 3.86
CA ILE A 27 2.98 -6.84 4.14
C ILE A 27 2.21 -6.86 5.47
N THR A 28 1.41 -7.91 5.73
CA THR A 28 0.70 -8.05 7.01
C THR A 28 1.66 -8.10 8.19
N GLY A 29 2.74 -8.88 8.09
CA GLY A 29 3.78 -8.96 9.12
C GLY A 29 4.48 -7.62 9.33
N PHE A 30 4.88 -6.96 8.24
CA PHE A 30 5.51 -5.64 8.27
C PHE A 30 4.64 -4.59 8.96
N LEU A 31 3.36 -4.47 8.57
CA LEU A 31 2.43 -3.49 9.16
C LEU A 31 2.17 -3.78 10.64
N SER A 32 2.13 -5.05 11.03
CA SER A 32 1.96 -5.45 12.43
C SER A 32 3.18 -5.10 13.27
N ALA A 33 4.39 -5.30 12.73
CA ALA A 33 5.63 -4.87 13.38
C ALA A 33 5.71 -3.33 13.47
N TYR A 34 5.34 -2.63 12.40
CA TYR A 34 5.34 -1.18 12.36
C TYR A 34 4.38 -0.57 13.40
N PHE A 35 3.20 -1.18 13.59
CA PHE A 35 2.25 -0.82 14.65
C PHE A 35 2.84 -0.92 16.05
N MET A 36 3.68 -1.93 16.29
CA MET A 36 4.36 -2.11 17.57
C MET A 36 5.52 -1.13 17.76
N GLU A 37 6.16 -0.69 16.68
CA GLU A 37 7.33 0.20 16.70
C GLU A 37 6.95 1.68 16.84
N ASP A 38 5.92 2.15 16.14
CA ASP A 38 5.54 3.56 16.08
C ASP A 38 4.09 3.78 16.55
N PRO A 39 3.86 4.37 17.74
CA PRO A 39 2.52 4.53 18.31
C PRO A 39 1.64 5.50 17.52
N ALA A 40 2.22 6.25 16.57
CA ALA A 40 1.48 7.14 15.68
C ALA A 40 0.84 6.40 14.50
N PHE A 41 1.23 5.15 14.23
CA PHE A 41 0.61 4.28 13.24
C PHE A 41 -0.39 3.33 13.90
N ARG A 42 -1.56 3.14 13.29
CA ARG A 42 -2.54 2.13 13.74
C ARG A 42 -3.07 1.34 12.57
N LEU A 43 -2.87 0.03 12.57
CA LEU A 43 -3.58 -0.87 11.68
C LEU A 43 -5.01 -1.08 12.21
N LYS A 44 -6.03 -0.80 11.39
CA LYS A 44 -7.44 -0.88 11.79
C LYS A 44 -8.12 -2.13 11.29
N ARG A 45 -7.93 -2.42 10.00
CA ARG A 45 -8.64 -3.51 9.33
C ARG A 45 -7.82 -4.03 8.16
N HIS A 46 -8.01 -5.31 7.86
CA HIS A 46 -7.59 -5.95 6.63
C HIS A 46 -8.83 -6.56 5.97
N LEU A 47 -8.97 -6.40 4.65
CA LEU A 47 -10.08 -6.94 3.88
C LEU A 47 -9.61 -7.36 2.48
N HIS A 48 -10.34 -8.29 1.87
CA HIS A 48 -10.17 -8.69 0.48
C HIS A 48 -11.40 -8.23 -0.30
N GLU A 49 -11.20 -7.32 -1.25
CA GLU A 49 -12.25 -6.82 -2.14
C GLU A 49 -12.51 -7.87 -3.24
N LEU A 50 -13.62 -8.59 -3.13
CA LEU A 50 -13.92 -9.70 -4.05
C LEU A 50 -14.14 -9.23 -5.49
N GLU A 51 -14.68 -8.03 -5.70
CA GLU A 51 -14.96 -7.48 -7.04
C GLU A 51 -13.68 -7.16 -7.82
N THR A 52 -12.63 -6.71 -7.13
CA THR A 52 -11.36 -6.26 -7.73
C THR A 52 -10.23 -7.27 -7.53
N GLY A 53 -10.41 -8.24 -6.63
CA GLY A 53 -9.35 -9.13 -6.15
C GLY A 53 -8.31 -8.43 -5.27
N MET A 54 -8.50 -7.15 -4.93
CA MET A 54 -7.54 -6.34 -4.20
C MET A 54 -7.54 -6.69 -2.71
N TYR A 55 -6.36 -6.81 -2.13
CA TYR A 55 -6.24 -6.83 -0.68
C TYR A 55 -5.99 -5.43 -0.14
N VAL A 56 -6.71 -5.05 0.91
CA VAL A 56 -6.70 -3.68 1.44
C VAL A 56 -6.49 -3.69 2.94
N TRP A 57 -5.49 -2.95 3.39
CA TRP A 57 -5.30 -2.60 4.80
C TRP A 57 -5.72 -1.17 5.04
N ILE A 58 -6.61 -0.96 6.01
CA ILE A 58 -7.03 0.35 6.48
C ILE A 58 -6.18 0.69 7.70
N CYS A 59 -5.55 1.85 7.69
CA CYS A 59 -4.69 2.32 8.77
C CYS A 59 -4.93 3.80 9.10
N GLU A 60 -4.59 4.19 10.32
CA GLU A 60 -4.45 5.60 10.72
C GLU A 60 -2.97 5.96 10.81
N ALA A 61 -2.61 7.12 10.28
CA ALA A 61 -1.26 7.66 10.36
C ALA A 61 -1.26 9.20 10.46
N PRO A 62 -0.17 9.85 10.89
CA PRO A 62 -0.11 11.31 11.04
C PRO A 62 -0.26 12.11 9.74
N GLY A 63 -0.09 11.46 8.58
CA GLY A 63 -0.27 12.09 7.28
C GLY A 63 0.61 11.48 6.18
N GLU A 64 0.50 12.03 4.97
CA GLU A 64 1.12 11.49 3.76
C GLU A 64 2.66 11.34 3.84
N LYS A 65 3.37 12.27 4.51
CA LYS A 65 4.82 12.15 4.71
C LYS A 65 5.19 10.92 5.53
N PHE A 66 4.33 10.52 6.45
CA PHE A 66 4.50 9.30 7.23
C PHE A 66 4.36 8.08 6.32
N MET A 67 3.27 8.02 5.55
CA MET A 67 3.00 6.93 4.61
C MET A 67 4.13 6.72 3.61
N ARG A 68 4.68 7.81 3.04
CA ARG A 68 5.85 7.72 2.15
C ARG A 68 7.09 7.07 2.80
N ARG A 69 7.33 7.29 4.10
CA ARG A 69 8.45 6.64 4.81
C ARG A 69 8.16 5.16 5.04
N LEU A 70 6.92 4.84 5.39
CA LEU A 70 6.46 3.46 5.55
C LEU A 70 6.65 2.67 4.25
N PHE A 71 6.22 3.19 3.10
CA PHE A 71 6.41 2.51 1.81
C PHE A 71 7.88 2.35 1.42
N LYS A 72 8.73 3.34 1.70
CA LYS A 72 10.18 3.22 1.47
C LYS A 72 10.83 2.10 2.29
N ARG A 73 10.35 1.88 3.52
CA ARG A 73 10.81 0.76 4.35
C ARG A 73 10.28 -0.57 3.78
N LEU A 74 9.00 -0.60 3.42
CA LEU A 74 8.39 -1.80 2.84
C LEU A 74 9.07 -2.25 1.54
N GLN A 75 9.54 -1.33 0.70
CA GLN A 75 10.30 -1.63 -0.53
C GLN A 75 11.56 -2.48 -0.31
N VAL A 76 12.09 -2.53 0.91
CA VAL A 76 13.26 -3.37 1.24
C VAL A 76 12.85 -4.82 1.51
N ASP A 77 11.59 -5.04 1.89
CA ASP A 77 11.08 -6.33 2.37
C ASP A 77 10.26 -7.10 1.32
N ILE A 78 9.84 -6.44 0.22
CA ILE A 78 8.99 -7.03 -0.82
C ILE A 78 9.57 -6.78 -2.23
N PRO A 79 9.09 -7.51 -3.27
CA PRO A 79 9.56 -7.30 -4.65
C PRO A 79 9.36 -5.85 -5.14
N PRO A 80 10.06 -5.44 -6.21
CA PRO A 80 9.88 -4.13 -6.79
C PRO A 80 8.41 -3.87 -7.15
N PHE A 81 7.91 -2.69 -6.81
CA PHE A 81 6.53 -2.29 -7.09
C PHE A 81 6.45 -0.82 -7.52
N GLU A 82 5.39 -0.50 -8.27
CA GLU A 82 4.92 0.87 -8.48
C GLU A 82 3.85 1.22 -7.45
N LEU A 83 3.86 2.48 -7.00
CA LEU A 83 2.91 3.00 -6.04
C LEU A 83 2.00 4.02 -6.72
N TYR A 84 0.73 3.68 -6.88
CA TYR A 84 -0.27 4.60 -7.39
C TYR A 84 -1.08 5.19 -6.26
N ARG A 85 -1.35 6.49 -6.33
CA ARG A 85 -2.31 7.13 -5.43
C ARG A 85 -3.66 7.22 -6.13
N ARG A 86 -4.68 6.67 -5.49
CA ARG A 86 -6.09 6.91 -5.83
C ARG A 86 -6.69 7.74 -4.72
N ASP A 87 -7.04 8.97 -5.06
CA ASP A 87 -7.89 9.77 -4.19
C ASP A 87 -9.28 9.14 -4.22
N SER A 88 -9.85 8.90 -3.04
CA SER A 88 -11.27 8.55 -2.93
C SER A 88 -12.11 9.78 -3.27
N ASP A 89 -13.37 9.58 -3.65
CA ASP A 89 -14.33 10.69 -3.79
C ASP A 89 -14.31 11.57 -2.53
N ALA A 90 -14.63 12.85 -2.71
CA ALA A 90 -14.33 14.05 -1.89
C ALA A 90 -14.15 13.97 -0.35
N ASP A 91 -14.51 12.88 0.32
CA ASP A 91 -14.43 12.67 1.78
C ASP A 91 -13.87 11.29 2.22
N GLY A 92 -13.40 10.45 1.29
CA GLY A 92 -12.89 9.12 1.61
C GLY A 92 -11.37 9.05 1.90
N PRO A 93 -10.88 7.93 2.46
CA PRO A 93 -9.47 7.76 2.77
C PRO A 93 -8.61 7.77 1.50
N THR A 94 -7.40 8.32 1.59
CA THR A 94 -6.44 8.24 0.48
C THR A 94 -5.97 6.80 0.30
N ARG A 95 -6.11 6.24 -0.91
CA ARG A 95 -5.67 4.88 -1.23
C ARG A 95 -4.33 4.90 -1.95
N HIS A 96 -3.38 4.18 -1.40
CA HIS A 96 -2.08 3.89 -1.98
C HIS A 96 -2.07 2.45 -2.49
N VAL A 97 -1.90 2.24 -3.78
CA VAL A 97 -1.96 0.94 -4.45
C VAL A 97 -0.56 0.49 -4.83
N ILE A 98 -0.12 -0.61 -4.24
CA ILE A 98 1.07 -1.37 -4.62
C ILE A 98 0.69 -2.23 -5.82
N ASP A 99 1.45 -2.09 -6.90
CA ASP A 99 1.21 -2.80 -8.13
C ASP A 99 2.51 -3.20 -8.84
N LEU A 100 2.41 -4.12 -9.80
CA LEU A 100 3.56 -4.53 -10.61
C LEU A 100 4.08 -3.33 -11.42
N PRO A 101 5.41 -3.16 -11.50
CA PRO A 101 6.00 -2.14 -12.35
C PRO A 101 5.50 -2.24 -13.79
N SER A 102 5.30 -1.10 -14.43
CA SER A 102 5.02 -1.07 -15.87
C SER A 102 6.25 -1.62 -16.60
N PRO A 103 6.08 -2.47 -17.63
CA PRO A 103 7.21 -2.84 -18.47
C PRO A 103 7.83 -1.56 -19.04
N PRO A 104 9.17 -1.49 -19.16
CA PRO A 104 9.79 -0.36 -19.83
C PRO A 104 9.16 -0.24 -21.22
N ALA A 105 8.70 0.96 -21.58
CA ALA A 105 8.16 1.20 -22.91
C ALA A 105 9.19 0.73 -23.93
N GLU A 106 8.84 -0.29 -24.72
CA GLU A 106 9.67 -0.76 -25.82
C GLU A 106 9.91 0.46 -26.70
N GLN A 107 11.17 0.90 -26.77
CA GLN A 107 11.55 1.92 -27.72
C GLN A 107 11.35 1.28 -29.09
N GLU A 108 10.32 1.72 -29.80
CA GLU A 108 10.07 1.37 -31.19
C GLU A 108 11.31 1.84 -31.98
N GLU A 109 12.27 0.95 -32.17
CA GLU A 109 13.39 1.13 -33.10
C GLU A 109 12.78 1.21 -34.50
N ASP A 110 12.59 2.45 -34.96
CA ASP A 110 12.18 2.78 -36.32
C ASP A 110 13.26 2.23 -37.29
N PRO A 111 12.91 1.36 -38.27
CA PRO A 111 13.86 0.63 -39.11
C PRO A 111 14.68 1.50 -40.08
#